data_AF-U6DL99-F1
#
_entry.id   AF-U6DL99-F1
#
_cell.length_a   1.000
_cell.length_b   1.000
_cell.length_c   1.000
_cell.angle_alpha   90.00
_cell.angle_beta   90.00
_cell.angle_gamma   90.00
#
_symmetry.space_group_name_H-M   'P 1'
#
loop_
_entity.id
_entity.type
_entity.pdbx_description
1 polymer ?
#
loop_
_entity_poly.entity_id
_entity_poly.type
_entity_poly.pdbx_seq_one_letter_code
_entity_poly.pdbx_strand_id
1 'polypeptide(L)'
;MSLLNPVLLPPKVKAYLSQGERFIKWDDETTIASPVILRVDPKGYYLYWTYQSKEMEFLDITNIRDTRFGKFAKIPKSQKLRDVFNMDFPDNNFLLKTLTVVSGPDMVDLTFHNFVSYKENVGKSWAEDVLALVKHPLTANASRSTFLDKILVKLKMQLNPEGKIPVKNFFQMFPADRKRVEAALSACHLPKGKNDAINPEDFPESVYKSFLMSLCPRPEIDEIFTSYHAKAKPYMTKEHLTKFINQKQRDPRLNSLLFPPARPDQVRGLIDKYEPSGINVQRGQLSPEGMVWFLCGPENSVLAQDKLLLHQDMTQPLNHYFINSSH
;
A
#
# COMPACT_ATOMS: atom_id res chain seq x y z
N MET A 1 23.33 -10.58 1.01
CA MET A 1 22.14 -10.86 0.17
C MET A 1 21.93 -9.74 -0.85
N SER A 2 21.84 -10.11 -2.13
CA SER A 2 21.86 -9.20 -3.29
C SER A 2 20.68 -8.21 -3.29
N LEU A 3 20.88 -6.99 -3.82
CA LEU A 3 19.84 -6.00 -4.18
C LEU A 3 18.65 -6.61 -4.98
N LEU A 4 18.84 -7.81 -5.52
CA LEU A 4 17.95 -8.47 -6.47
C LEU A 4 17.23 -9.70 -5.90
N ASN A 5 17.55 -10.12 -4.67
CA ASN A 5 16.85 -11.20 -3.98
C ASN A 5 16.15 -10.62 -2.75
N PRO A 6 14.82 -10.41 -2.78
CA PRO A 6 14.11 -9.83 -1.65
C PRO A 6 14.18 -10.77 -0.44
N VAL A 7 14.66 -10.25 0.69
CA VAL A 7 14.71 -10.97 1.98
C VAL A 7 13.32 -11.09 2.59
N LEU A 8 12.46 -10.12 2.30
CA LEU A 8 11.08 -10.07 2.72
C LEU A 8 10.15 -10.04 1.51
N LEU A 9 9.08 -10.83 1.57
CA LEU A 9 8.03 -10.82 0.55
C LEU A 9 6.82 -10.00 1.05
N PRO A 10 6.07 -9.34 0.16
CA PRO A 10 4.84 -8.65 0.54
C PRO A 10 3.87 -9.61 1.26
N PRO A 11 3.14 -9.13 2.29
CA PRO A 11 2.21 -9.96 3.02
C PRO A 11 1.07 -10.39 2.08
N LYS A 12 0.74 -11.69 2.08
CA LYS A 12 -0.34 -12.22 1.26
C LYS A 12 -1.68 -12.03 1.96
N VAL A 13 -2.63 -11.38 1.30
CA VAL A 13 -4.01 -11.29 1.77
C VAL A 13 -4.69 -12.64 1.57
N LYS A 14 -5.27 -13.20 2.65
CA LYS A 14 -6.03 -14.44 2.57
C LYS A 14 -7.31 -14.21 1.78
N ALA A 15 -7.66 -15.17 0.91
CA ALA A 15 -8.78 -15.02 -0.04
C ALA A 15 -10.11 -14.62 0.61
N TYR A 16 -10.40 -15.12 1.81
CA TYR A 16 -11.64 -14.80 2.52
C TYR A 16 -11.74 -13.31 2.93
N LEU A 17 -10.61 -12.62 3.17
CA LEU A 17 -10.60 -11.20 3.48
C LEU A 17 -10.99 -10.37 2.24
N SER A 18 -10.53 -10.79 1.05
CA SER A 18 -10.87 -10.11 -0.21
C SER A 18 -12.27 -10.45 -0.72
N GLN A 19 -12.75 -11.68 -0.50
CA GLN A 19 -14.15 -12.06 -0.76
C GLN A 19 -15.11 -11.26 0.14
N GLY A 20 -14.72 -11.10 1.40
CA GLY A 20 -15.41 -10.30 2.40
C GLY A 20 -16.38 -11.10 3.27
N GLU A 21 -16.77 -10.49 4.37
CA GLU A 21 -17.73 -11.06 5.33
C GLU A 21 -18.75 -10.00 5.74
N ARG A 22 -19.95 -10.45 6.13
CA ARG A 22 -21.05 -9.56 6.53
C ARG A 22 -20.88 -9.15 7.99
N PHE A 23 -20.97 -7.85 8.24
CA PHE A 23 -20.96 -7.26 9.57
C PHE A 23 -22.05 -6.20 9.70
N ILE A 24 -22.35 -5.81 10.93
CA ILE A 24 -23.11 -4.61 11.27
C ILE A 24 -22.11 -3.63 11.86
N LYS A 25 -21.87 -2.51 11.18
CA LYS A 25 -21.06 -1.40 11.70
C LYS A 25 -21.92 -0.56 12.64
N TRP A 26 -21.39 -0.18 13.79
CA TRP A 26 -22.12 0.64 14.76
C TRP A 26 -21.23 1.69 15.41
N ASP A 27 -21.89 2.74 15.92
CA ASP A 27 -21.26 3.87 16.58
C ASP A 27 -22.12 4.33 17.76
N ASP A 28 -21.54 4.43 18.95
CA ASP A 28 -22.24 4.84 20.17
C ASP A 28 -22.70 6.30 20.12
N GLU A 29 -21.98 7.19 19.43
CA GLU A 29 -22.31 8.62 19.35
C GLU A 29 -23.54 8.86 18.49
N THR A 30 -23.63 8.16 17.35
CA THR A 30 -24.77 8.29 16.42
C THR A 30 -25.92 7.35 16.78
N THR A 31 -25.67 6.29 17.56
CA THR A 31 -26.59 5.17 17.84
C THR A 31 -27.10 4.47 16.58
N ILE A 32 -26.35 4.57 15.48
CA ILE A 32 -26.67 3.95 14.19
C ILE A 32 -25.99 2.58 14.12
N ALA A 33 -26.74 1.59 13.62
CA ALA A 33 -26.24 0.28 13.26
C ALA A 33 -26.57 0.01 11.79
N SER A 34 -25.55 -0.23 10.96
CA SER A 34 -25.69 -0.37 9.51
C SER A 34 -25.06 -1.66 9.01
N PRO A 35 -25.80 -2.50 8.26
CA PRO A 35 -25.24 -3.67 7.60
C PRO A 35 -24.21 -3.28 6.55
N VAL A 36 -23.04 -3.93 6.59
CA VAL A 36 -21.94 -3.72 5.66
C VAL A 36 -21.31 -5.04 5.23
N ILE A 37 -20.63 -5.04 4.09
CA ILE A 37 -19.69 -6.11 3.74
C ILE A 37 -18.27 -5.56 3.90
N LEU A 38 -17.53 -6.11 4.87
CA LEU A 38 -16.16 -5.74 5.16
C LEU A 38 -15.21 -6.55 4.29
N ARG A 39 -14.16 -5.91 3.75
CA ARG A 39 -13.16 -6.50 2.84
C ARG A 39 -11.78 -5.89 3.03
N VAL A 40 -10.76 -6.63 2.61
CA VAL A 40 -9.40 -6.13 2.39
C VAL A 40 -9.06 -6.28 0.92
N ASP A 41 -8.53 -5.23 0.30
CA ASP A 41 -8.14 -5.31 -1.12
C ASP A 41 -7.03 -6.37 -1.32
N PRO A 42 -6.92 -7.00 -2.51
CA PRO A 42 -5.98 -8.10 -2.72
C PRO A 42 -4.50 -7.76 -2.47
N LYS A 43 -4.12 -6.46 -2.50
CA LYS A 43 -2.76 -6.00 -2.21
C LYS A 43 -2.55 -5.61 -0.74
N GLY A 44 -3.60 -5.60 0.07
CA GLY A 44 -3.53 -5.37 1.52
C GLY A 44 -3.27 -3.92 1.90
N TYR A 45 -3.71 -2.96 1.08
CA TYR A 45 -3.54 -1.53 1.32
C TYR A 45 -4.66 -0.92 2.17
N TYR A 46 -5.89 -1.40 1.99
CA TYR A 46 -7.10 -0.83 2.57
C TYR A 46 -7.98 -1.93 3.17
N LEU A 47 -8.41 -1.69 4.40
CA LEU A 47 -9.64 -2.29 4.93
C LEU A 47 -10.79 -1.38 4.48
N TYR A 48 -11.82 -1.93 3.86
CA TYR A 48 -12.93 -1.14 3.35
C TYR A 48 -14.26 -1.85 3.56
N TRP A 49 -15.33 -1.09 3.66
CA TRP A 49 -16.67 -1.64 3.80
C TRP A 49 -17.66 -0.96 2.87
N THR A 50 -18.58 -1.76 2.34
CA THR A 50 -19.64 -1.29 1.45
C THR A 50 -20.97 -1.36 2.18
N TYR A 51 -21.67 -0.24 2.25
CA TYR A 51 -23.02 -0.13 2.78
C TYR A 51 -24.06 -0.68 1.78
N GLN A 52 -25.29 -0.88 2.24
CA GLN A 52 -26.41 -1.25 1.37
C GLN A 52 -26.69 -0.18 0.30
N SER A 53 -26.41 1.09 0.58
CA SER A 53 -26.49 2.23 -0.35
C SER A 53 -25.43 2.18 -1.47
N LYS A 54 -24.53 1.19 -1.47
CA LYS A 54 -23.35 1.07 -2.34
C LYS A 54 -22.24 2.08 -2.05
N GLU A 55 -22.41 2.94 -1.06
CA GLU A 55 -21.34 3.80 -0.58
C GLU A 55 -20.24 2.96 0.06
N MET A 56 -19.00 3.43 -0.09
CA MET A 56 -17.80 2.75 0.42
C MET A 56 -17.00 3.69 1.30
N GLU A 57 -16.58 3.17 2.44
CA GLU A 57 -15.61 3.81 3.32
C GLU A 57 -14.32 2.98 3.33
N PHE A 58 -13.19 3.68 3.47
CA PHE A 58 -11.87 3.10 3.40
C PHE A 58 -11.08 3.49 4.64
N LEU A 59 -10.41 2.50 5.22
CA LEU A 59 -9.42 2.66 6.27
C LEU A 59 -8.07 2.18 5.74
N ASP A 60 -7.09 3.07 5.81
CA ASP A 60 -5.72 2.73 5.46
C ASP A 60 -5.17 1.71 6.46
N ILE A 61 -4.72 0.55 5.97
CA ILE A 61 -4.10 -0.50 6.80
C ILE A 61 -2.90 0.06 7.58
N THR A 62 -2.13 1.00 7.01
CA THR A 62 -0.96 1.58 7.71
C THR A 62 -1.37 2.48 8.89
N ASN A 63 -2.62 2.91 8.97
CA ASN A 63 -3.13 3.74 10.06
C ASN A 63 -3.79 2.92 11.18
N ILE A 64 -3.93 1.60 11.00
CA ILE A 64 -4.45 0.71 12.04
C ILE A 64 -3.39 0.52 13.12
N ARG A 65 -3.81 0.63 14.38
CA ARG A 65 -2.96 0.48 15.57
C ARG A 65 -3.11 -0.92 16.17
N ASP A 66 -4.35 -1.39 16.21
CA ASP A 66 -4.76 -2.60 16.92
C ASP A 66 -6.10 -3.12 16.38
N THR A 67 -6.37 -4.41 16.60
CA THR A 67 -7.65 -5.06 16.28
C THR A 67 -8.04 -6.00 17.40
N ARG A 68 -9.29 -5.94 17.84
CA ARG A 68 -9.75 -6.61 19.07
C ARG A 68 -11.00 -7.42 18.78
N PHE A 69 -11.06 -8.61 19.37
CA PHE A 69 -12.19 -9.53 19.23
C PHE A 69 -12.75 -9.92 20.61
N GLY A 70 -14.04 -10.23 20.64
CA GLY A 70 -14.74 -10.73 21.82
C GLY A 70 -14.64 -9.80 23.01
N LYS A 71 -14.18 -10.30 24.16
CA LYS A 71 -14.10 -9.53 25.41
C LYS A 71 -13.22 -8.27 25.34
N PHE A 72 -12.32 -8.18 24.36
CA PHE A 72 -11.45 -7.02 24.17
C PHE A 72 -12.03 -5.98 23.19
N ALA A 73 -13.07 -6.35 22.43
CA ALA A 73 -13.76 -5.41 21.56
C ALA A 73 -14.56 -4.39 22.38
N LYS A 74 -14.87 -3.25 21.76
CA LYS A 74 -15.78 -2.25 22.37
C LYS A 74 -17.17 -2.85 22.49
N ILE A 75 -17.83 -2.49 23.58
CA ILE A 75 -19.18 -2.91 23.92
C ILE A 75 -20.11 -1.68 23.78
N PRO A 76 -21.23 -1.79 23.04
CA PRO A 76 -22.21 -0.71 22.94
C PRO A 76 -22.72 -0.29 24.31
N LYS A 77 -22.75 1.02 24.55
CA LYS A 77 -23.25 1.61 25.80
C LYS A 77 -24.70 2.04 25.68
N SER A 78 -25.12 2.55 24.51
CA SER A 78 -26.49 3.01 24.32
C SER A 78 -27.50 1.85 24.36
N GLN A 79 -28.61 2.02 25.09
CA GLN A 79 -29.63 0.96 25.20
C GLN A 79 -30.18 0.55 23.84
N LYS A 80 -30.39 1.53 22.94
CA LYS A 80 -30.85 1.28 21.56
C LYS A 80 -29.95 0.28 20.80
N LEU A 81 -28.62 0.40 20.92
CA LEU A 81 -27.71 -0.56 20.28
C LEU A 81 -27.69 -1.90 21.02
N ARG A 82 -27.77 -1.89 22.35
CA ARG A 82 -27.85 -3.12 23.17
C ARG A 82 -29.09 -3.95 22.83
N ASP A 83 -30.22 -3.29 22.59
CA ASP A 83 -31.46 -3.90 22.12
C ASP A 83 -31.29 -4.49 20.72
N VAL A 84 -30.70 -3.74 19.78
CA VAL A 84 -30.42 -4.23 18.40
C VAL A 84 -29.58 -5.51 18.40
N PHE A 85 -28.63 -5.62 19.34
CA PHE A 85 -27.74 -6.77 19.46
C PHE A 85 -28.19 -7.81 20.48
N ASN A 86 -29.39 -7.67 21.06
CA ASN A 86 -29.96 -8.60 22.05
C ASN A 86 -29.00 -8.89 23.22
N MET A 87 -28.30 -7.86 23.71
CA MET A 87 -27.24 -8.02 24.70
C MET A 87 -27.73 -8.35 26.12
N ASP A 88 -28.98 -8.01 26.43
CA ASP A 88 -29.55 -8.22 27.77
C ASP A 88 -30.23 -9.60 27.92
N PHE A 89 -30.13 -10.46 26.89
CA PHE A 89 -30.62 -11.84 26.96
C PHE A 89 -29.56 -12.79 27.56
N PRO A 90 -29.96 -13.73 28.43
CA PRO A 90 -29.03 -14.58 29.20
C PRO A 90 -28.14 -15.50 28.36
N ASP A 91 -28.59 -15.91 27.16
CA ASP A 91 -27.84 -16.80 26.26
C ASP A 91 -27.29 -16.06 25.01
N ASN A 92 -26.93 -14.77 25.15
CA ASN A 92 -26.43 -14.01 24.01
C ASN A 92 -25.01 -14.47 23.60
N ASN A 93 -24.78 -14.54 22.29
CA ASN A 93 -23.49 -14.88 21.67
C ASN A 93 -22.74 -13.63 21.18
N PHE A 94 -23.01 -12.45 21.77
CA PHE A 94 -22.48 -11.18 21.30
C PHE A 94 -20.95 -11.18 21.26
N LEU A 95 -20.29 -11.68 22.31
CA LEU A 95 -18.83 -11.76 22.40
C LEU A 95 -18.21 -12.72 21.38
N LEU A 96 -18.98 -13.63 20.77
CA LEU A 96 -18.48 -14.48 19.69
C LEU A 96 -18.51 -13.75 18.33
N LYS A 97 -19.03 -12.53 18.28
CA LYS A 97 -19.30 -11.80 17.02
C LYS A 97 -18.64 -10.43 16.93
N THR A 98 -18.16 -9.87 18.04
CA THR A 98 -17.65 -8.49 18.11
C THR A 98 -16.23 -8.33 17.61
N LEU A 99 -16.02 -7.32 16.77
CA LEU A 99 -14.72 -6.90 16.24
C LEU A 99 -14.59 -5.37 16.40
N THR A 100 -13.47 -4.91 16.93
CA THR A 100 -13.11 -3.48 16.96
C THR A 100 -11.78 -3.29 16.25
N VAL A 101 -11.72 -2.37 15.30
CA VAL A 101 -10.48 -1.92 14.66
C VAL A 101 -10.13 -0.54 15.21
N VAL A 102 -8.92 -0.39 15.74
CA VAL A 102 -8.43 0.88 16.29
C VAL A 102 -7.48 1.50 15.28
N SER A 103 -7.69 2.76 14.91
CA SER A 103 -6.83 3.49 13.99
C SER A 103 -6.48 4.87 14.53
N GLY A 104 -5.36 5.44 14.11
CA GLY A 104 -4.99 6.80 14.52
C GLY A 104 -3.61 7.24 14.02
N PRO A 105 -3.37 8.56 13.88
CA PRO A 105 -2.08 9.11 13.52
C PRO A 105 -1.04 9.00 14.65
N ASP A 106 -1.47 8.87 15.90
CA ASP A 106 -0.60 8.69 17.07
C ASP A 106 -1.22 7.76 18.13
N MET A 107 -0.67 7.76 19.35
CA MET A 107 -1.12 6.91 20.46
C MET A 107 -2.29 7.51 21.26
N VAL A 108 -2.69 8.75 20.95
CA VAL A 108 -3.69 9.54 21.69
C VAL A 108 -4.94 9.76 20.84
N ASP A 109 -4.76 10.26 19.61
CA ASP A 109 -5.83 10.49 18.66
C ASP A 109 -6.25 9.16 18.01
N LEU A 110 -7.19 8.47 18.65
CA LEU A 110 -7.64 7.14 18.27
C LEU A 110 -9.11 7.14 17.86
N THR A 111 -9.38 6.55 16.71
CA THR A 111 -10.71 6.22 16.22
C THR A 111 -11.00 4.73 16.39
N PHE A 112 -12.21 4.39 16.83
CA PHE A 112 -12.65 3.01 17.03
C PHE A 112 -13.74 2.65 16.01
N HIS A 113 -13.43 1.73 15.11
CA HIS A 113 -14.39 1.20 14.13
C HIS A 113 -14.96 -0.11 14.66
N ASN A 114 -16.26 -0.12 14.99
CA ASN A 114 -16.88 -1.25 15.67
C ASN A 114 -17.81 -2.03 14.73
N PHE A 115 -17.65 -3.35 14.75
CA PHE A 115 -18.35 -4.29 13.88
C PHE A 115 -18.88 -5.48 14.68
N VAL A 116 -20.08 -5.95 14.33
CA VAL A 116 -20.65 -7.19 14.86
C VAL A 116 -20.94 -8.11 13.67
N SER A 117 -20.29 -9.27 13.64
CA SER A 117 -20.49 -10.26 12.57
C SER A 117 -21.83 -10.97 12.70
N TYR A 118 -22.39 -11.38 11.56
CA TYR A 118 -23.59 -12.24 11.57
C TYR A 118 -23.26 -13.67 12.01
N LYS A 119 -22.10 -14.18 11.56
CA LYS A 119 -21.59 -15.51 11.92
C LYS A 119 -20.74 -15.45 13.18
N GLU A 120 -20.79 -16.49 13.99
CA GLU A 120 -19.91 -16.60 15.16
C GLU A 120 -18.46 -16.84 14.75
N ASN A 121 -17.54 -16.39 15.58
CA ASN A 121 -16.09 -16.63 15.56
C ASN A 121 -15.31 -16.09 14.35
N VAL A 122 -15.97 -15.60 13.30
CA VAL A 122 -15.27 -15.00 12.14
C VAL A 122 -14.44 -13.79 12.56
N GLY A 123 -14.92 -12.99 13.52
CA GLY A 123 -14.20 -11.82 14.01
C GLY A 123 -12.80 -12.13 14.57
N LYS A 124 -12.56 -13.36 15.06
CA LYS A 124 -11.25 -13.78 15.58
C LYS A 124 -10.21 -13.81 14.46
N SER A 125 -10.50 -14.55 13.38
CA SER A 125 -9.59 -14.64 12.22
C SER A 125 -9.42 -13.27 11.55
N TRP A 126 -10.48 -12.47 11.48
CA TRP A 126 -10.40 -11.10 10.96
C TRP A 126 -9.46 -10.21 11.79
N ALA A 127 -9.55 -10.24 13.12
CA ALA A 127 -8.64 -9.48 13.98
C ALA A 127 -7.19 -9.95 13.78
N GLU A 128 -6.92 -11.26 13.90
CA GLU A 128 -5.57 -11.81 13.77
C GLU A 128 -4.93 -11.50 12.42
N ASP A 129 -5.65 -11.72 11.31
CA ASP A 129 -5.09 -11.60 9.98
C ASP A 129 -4.98 -10.13 9.52
N VAL A 130 -5.92 -9.26 9.90
CA VAL A 130 -5.76 -7.81 9.65
C VAL A 130 -4.56 -7.28 10.44
N LEU A 131 -4.41 -7.64 11.72
CA LEU A 131 -3.26 -7.18 12.51
C LEU A 131 -1.93 -7.71 11.96
N ALA A 132 -1.91 -8.94 11.45
CA ALA A 132 -0.73 -9.48 10.79
C ALA A 132 -0.32 -8.66 9.55
N LEU A 133 -1.28 -8.21 8.74
CA LEU A 133 -1.01 -7.30 7.61
C LEU A 133 -0.43 -5.96 8.10
N VAL A 134 -1.04 -5.39 9.14
CA VAL A 134 -0.64 -4.09 9.72
C VAL A 134 0.78 -4.13 10.28
N LYS A 135 1.11 -5.19 11.04
CA LYS A 135 2.41 -5.33 11.74
C LYS A 135 3.50 -5.92 10.86
N HIS A 136 3.19 -6.34 9.63
CA HIS A 136 4.20 -6.87 8.73
C HIS A 136 5.26 -5.79 8.41
N PRO A 137 6.57 -6.04 8.58
CA PRO A 137 7.60 -4.99 8.44
C PRO A 137 7.62 -4.28 7.09
N LEU A 138 7.27 -4.96 6.00
CA LEU A 138 7.19 -4.32 4.67
C LEU A 138 5.98 -3.40 4.49
N THR A 139 4.94 -3.51 5.32
CA THR A 139 3.74 -2.67 5.16
C THR A 139 4.06 -1.20 5.34
N ALA A 140 4.91 -0.86 6.32
CA ALA A 140 5.40 0.50 6.52
C ALA A 140 6.65 0.84 5.70
N ASN A 141 7.43 -0.17 5.30
CA ASN A 141 8.72 0.00 4.61
C ASN A 141 8.67 -0.38 3.12
N ALA A 142 7.48 -0.27 2.51
CA ALA A 142 7.29 -0.62 1.11
C ALA A 142 8.06 0.32 0.17
N SER A 143 8.23 -0.10 -1.08
CA SER A 143 8.89 0.73 -2.09
C SER A 143 8.04 1.95 -2.45
N ARG A 144 8.66 3.00 -3.01
CA ARG A 144 7.93 4.15 -3.52
C ARG A 144 6.88 3.75 -4.55
N SER A 145 7.20 2.79 -5.42
CA SER A 145 6.27 2.26 -6.43
C SER A 145 5.03 1.62 -5.80
N THR A 146 5.17 0.92 -4.68
CA THR A 146 4.05 0.33 -3.91
C THR A 146 3.12 1.41 -3.36
N PHE A 147 3.66 2.50 -2.82
CA PHE A 147 2.85 3.62 -2.33
C PHE A 147 2.15 4.39 -3.48
N LEU A 148 2.75 4.47 -4.66
CA LEU A 148 2.09 5.03 -5.85
C LEU A 148 0.97 4.11 -6.37
N ASP A 149 1.22 2.80 -6.40
CA ASP A 149 0.22 1.81 -6.76
C ASP A 149 -0.97 1.80 -5.78
N LYS A 150 -0.73 2.03 -4.48
CA LYS A 150 -1.78 2.22 -3.48
C LYS A 150 -2.73 3.37 -3.82
N ILE A 151 -2.20 4.48 -4.36
CA ILE A 151 -3.02 5.61 -4.85
C ILE A 151 -3.89 5.16 -6.03
N LEU A 152 -3.31 4.43 -7.00
CA LEU A 152 -4.04 3.89 -8.14
C LEU A 152 -5.19 2.96 -7.70
N VAL A 153 -4.91 2.03 -6.79
CA VAL A 153 -5.93 1.12 -6.24
C VAL A 153 -7.10 1.91 -5.63
N LYS A 154 -6.81 2.92 -4.81
CA LYS A 154 -7.86 3.76 -4.21
C LYS A 154 -8.71 4.48 -5.27
N LEU A 155 -8.08 5.07 -6.29
CA LEU A 155 -8.80 5.72 -7.40
C LEU A 155 -9.71 4.73 -8.13
N LYS A 156 -9.24 3.51 -8.42
CA LYS A 156 -10.02 2.48 -9.12
C LYS A 156 -11.14 1.86 -8.28
N MET A 157 -11.07 1.96 -6.95
CA MET A 157 -12.12 1.45 -6.06
C MET A 157 -13.20 2.49 -5.73
N GLN A 158 -12.89 3.78 -5.80
CA GLN A 158 -13.86 4.85 -5.54
C GLN A 158 -14.62 5.23 -6.82
N LEU A 159 -15.55 4.36 -7.22
CA LEU A 159 -16.38 4.53 -8.42
C LEU A 159 -17.69 5.27 -8.10
N ASN A 160 -18.26 5.93 -9.11
CA ASN A 160 -19.63 6.45 -9.06
C ASN A 160 -20.66 5.31 -9.30
N PRO A 161 -21.98 5.59 -9.20
CA PRO A 161 -23.02 4.60 -9.48
C PRO A 161 -22.96 3.98 -10.88
N GLU A 162 -22.37 4.70 -11.85
CA GLU A 162 -22.14 4.22 -13.22
C GLU A 162 -20.88 3.33 -13.35
N GLY A 163 -20.17 3.05 -12.26
CA GLY A 163 -18.97 2.20 -12.26
C GLY A 163 -17.73 2.88 -12.84
N LYS A 164 -17.70 4.21 -12.94
CA LYS A 164 -16.60 5.00 -13.49
C LYS A 164 -15.85 5.76 -12.40
N ILE A 165 -14.58 6.07 -12.64
CA ILE A 165 -13.71 6.83 -11.75
C ILE A 165 -14.04 8.33 -11.92
N PRO A 166 -14.59 9.02 -10.92
CA PRO A 166 -14.87 10.45 -11.03
C PRO A 166 -13.60 11.29 -11.11
N VAL A 167 -13.52 12.23 -12.05
CA VAL A 167 -12.35 13.13 -12.18
C VAL A 167 -12.14 13.97 -10.92
N LYS A 168 -13.22 14.33 -10.20
CA LYS A 168 -13.12 15.01 -8.89
C LYS A 168 -12.22 14.27 -7.88
N ASN A 169 -12.14 12.93 -7.96
CA ASN A 169 -11.31 12.13 -7.05
C ASN A 169 -9.81 12.36 -7.32
N PHE A 170 -9.41 12.64 -8.57
CA PHE A 170 -8.03 13.01 -8.90
C PHE A 170 -7.65 14.35 -8.26
N PHE A 171 -8.55 15.33 -8.27
CA PHE A 171 -8.30 16.62 -7.63
C PHE A 171 -8.23 16.53 -6.11
N GLN A 172 -9.00 15.62 -5.50
CA GLN A 172 -8.90 15.34 -4.07
C GLN A 172 -7.60 14.61 -3.71
N MET A 173 -7.15 13.71 -4.58
CA MET A 173 -5.91 12.94 -4.39
C MET A 173 -4.65 13.79 -4.60
N PHE A 174 -4.69 14.71 -5.56
CA PHE A 174 -3.58 15.61 -5.91
C PHE A 174 -4.02 17.08 -5.78
N PRO A 175 -4.28 17.56 -4.54
CA PRO A 175 -4.90 18.86 -4.31
C PRO A 175 -3.94 20.04 -4.54
N ALA A 176 -2.64 19.79 -4.66
CA ALA A 176 -1.61 20.82 -4.71
C ALA A 176 -1.76 21.77 -5.91
N ASP A 177 -2.05 21.25 -7.10
CA ASP A 177 -2.23 22.05 -8.30
C ASP A 177 -3.22 21.39 -9.26
N ARG A 178 -4.45 21.88 -9.23
CA ARG A 178 -5.54 21.38 -10.07
C ARG A 178 -5.27 21.52 -11.56
N LYS A 179 -4.67 22.63 -12.02
CA LYS A 179 -4.44 22.88 -13.45
C LYS A 179 -3.43 21.89 -14.00
N ARG A 180 -2.40 21.55 -13.21
CA ARG A 180 -1.44 20.50 -13.58
C ARG A 180 -2.09 19.11 -13.67
N VAL A 181 -3.02 18.79 -12.77
CA VAL A 181 -3.81 17.54 -12.87
C VAL A 181 -4.63 17.50 -14.15
N GLU A 182 -5.32 18.60 -14.49
CA GLU A 182 -6.10 18.71 -15.73
C GLU A 182 -5.21 18.56 -16.98
N ALA A 183 -4.02 19.16 -16.98
CA ALA A 183 -3.06 19.02 -18.07
C ALA A 183 -2.53 17.58 -18.19
N ALA A 184 -2.22 16.92 -17.08
CA ALA A 184 -1.72 15.55 -17.07
C ALA A 184 -2.77 14.52 -17.53
N LEU A 185 -4.03 14.70 -17.14
CA LEU A 185 -5.15 13.90 -17.67
C LEU A 185 -5.29 14.12 -19.18
N SER A 186 -5.23 15.37 -19.63
CA SER A 186 -5.29 15.73 -21.06
C SER A 186 -4.15 15.09 -21.87
N ALA A 187 -2.94 15.04 -21.33
CA ALA A 187 -1.77 14.44 -21.96
C ALA A 187 -1.89 12.91 -22.12
N CYS A 188 -2.71 12.27 -21.29
CA CYS A 188 -3.04 10.85 -21.38
C CYS A 188 -4.33 10.59 -22.19
N HIS A 189 -4.87 11.60 -22.88
CA HIS A 189 -6.15 11.52 -23.60
C HIS A 189 -7.35 11.14 -22.70
N LEU A 190 -7.29 11.51 -21.42
CA LEU A 190 -8.35 11.26 -20.46
C LEU A 190 -9.26 12.49 -20.27
N PRO A 191 -10.53 12.28 -19.90
CA PRO A 191 -11.42 13.35 -19.46
C PRO A 191 -10.82 14.17 -18.30
N LYS A 192 -11.03 15.49 -18.31
CA LYS A 192 -10.45 16.42 -17.33
C LYS A 192 -11.46 17.37 -16.70
N GLY A 193 -12.71 17.37 -17.16
CA GLY A 193 -13.77 18.17 -16.58
C GLY A 193 -14.11 17.70 -15.16
N LYS A 194 -14.49 18.64 -14.29
CA LYS A 194 -14.78 18.36 -12.87
C LYS A 194 -15.82 17.24 -12.65
N ASN A 195 -16.81 17.20 -13.53
CA ASN A 195 -17.94 16.29 -13.46
C ASN A 195 -17.80 15.10 -14.43
N ASP A 196 -16.67 15.00 -15.12
CA ASP A 196 -16.39 13.87 -16.00
C ASP A 196 -16.03 12.64 -15.18
N ALA A 197 -16.08 11.47 -15.83
CA ALA A 197 -15.66 10.21 -15.25
C ALA A 197 -14.90 9.36 -16.27
N ILE A 198 -14.00 8.52 -15.79
CA ILE A 198 -13.08 7.69 -16.59
C ILE A 198 -13.46 6.21 -16.40
N ASN A 199 -13.51 5.42 -17.46
CA ASN A 199 -13.74 3.98 -17.32
C ASN A 199 -12.51 3.32 -16.66
N PRO A 200 -12.68 2.40 -15.69
CA PRO A 200 -11.54 1.75 -15.02
C PRO A 200 -10.59 0.99 -15.96
N GLU A 201 -11.10 0.54 -17.11
CA GLU A 201 -10.37 -0.17 -18.17
C GLU A 201 -9.42 0.78 -18.93
N ASP A 202 -9.82 2.05 -19.09
CA ASP A 202 -9.03 3.11 -19.72
C ASP A 202 -7.94 3.67 -18.78
N PHE A 203 -7.94 3.24 -17.52
CA PHE A 203 -6.96 3.64 -16.51
C PHE A 203 -6.18 2.43 -15.93
N PRO A 204 -5.40 1.70 -16.76
CA PRO A 204 -4.46 0.69 -16.31
C PRO A 204 -3.20 1.32 -15.71
N GLU A 205 -2.34 0.48 -15.13
CA GLU A 205 -1.08 0.92 -14.50
C GLU A 205 -0.18 1.71 -15.48
N SER A 206 -0.10 1.30 -16.75
CA SER A 206 0.70 2.00 -17.76
C SER A 206 0.24 3.43 -18.00
N VAL A 207 -1.07 3.67 -18.12
CA VAL A 207 -1.64 5.00 -18.27
C VAL A 207 -1.46 5.82 -16.99
N TYR A 208 -1.61 5.20 -15.81
CA TYR A 208 -1.34 5.87 -14.54
C TYR A 208 0.13 6.32 -14.42
N LYS A 209 1.08 5.50 -14.86
CA LYS A 209 2.51 5.84 -14.93
C LYS A 209 2.74 7.05 -15.85
N SER A 210 2.17 7.05 -17.06
CA SER A 210 2.23 8.20 -17.97
C SER A 210 1.61 9.46 -17.36
N PHE A 211 0.47 9.32 -16.67
CA PHE A 211 -0.18 10.42 -15.96
C PHE A 211 0.74 11.01 -14.89
N LEU A 212 1.42 10.18 -14.09
CA LEU A 212 2.38 10.65 -13.09
C LEU A 212 3.61 11.32 -13.71
N MET A 213 4.14 10.78 -14.82
CA MET A 213 5.27 11.38 -15.54
C MET A 213 4.90 12.75 -16.13
N SER A 214 3.65 12.93 -16.57
CA SER A 214 3.14 14.22 -17.03
C SER A 214 2.85 15.18 -15.87
N LEU A 215 2.26 14.68 -14.78
CA LEU A 215 1.91 15.47 -13.60
C LEU A 215 3.17 15.99 -12.87
N CYS A 216 4.18 15.14 -12.73
CA CYS A 216 5.40 15.39 -11.97
C CYS A 216 6.64 14.98 -12.78
N PRO A 217 7.04 15.78 -13.79
CA PRO A 217 8.29 15.55 -14.52
C PRO A 217 9.50 15.59 -13.57
N ARG A 218 10.53 14.79 -13.87
CA ARG A 218 11.70 14.56 -12.99
C ARG A 218 13.02 14.88 -13.71
N PRO A 219 13.32 16.17 -14.00
CA PRO A 219 14.50 16.57 -14.77
C PRO A 219 15.82 16.15 -14.09
N GLU A 220 15.84 16.01 -12.77
CA GLU A 220 17.02 15.54 -12.03
C GLU A 220 17.37 14.07 -12.36
N ILE A 221 16.41 13.27 -12.85
CA ILE A 221 16.70 11.91 -13.31
C ILE A 221 17.40 11.94 -14.67
N ASP A 222 17.06 12.91 -15.54
CA ASP A 222 17.75 13.11 -16.81
C ASP A 222 19.23 13.52 -16.58
N GLU A 223 19.50 14.30 -15.53
CA GLU A 223 20.88 14.62 -15.11
C GLU A 223 21.67 13.37 -14.69
N ILE A 224 21.04 12.43 -13.99
CA ILE A 224 21.67 11.13 -13.67
C ILE A 224 22.07 10.41 -14.96
N PHE A 225 21.23 10.42 -16.01
CA PHE A 225 21.58 9.80 -17.30
C PHE A 225 22.78 10.43 -17.95
N THR A 226 22.80 11.76 -18.04
CA THR A 226 23.90 12.47 -18.72
C THR A 226 25.24 12.29 -18.01
N SER A 227 25.25 12.12 -16.69
CA SER A 227 26.49 11.92 -15.92
C SER A 227 27.27 10.64 -16.23
N TYR A 228 26.62 9.58 -16.74
CA TYR A 228 27.30 8.31 -17.10
C TYR A 228 27.68 8.22 -18.58
N HIS A 229 27.35 9.24 -19.37
CA HIS A 229 27.55 9.25 -20.80
C HIS A 229 28.50 10.36 -21.24
N ALA A 230 29.60 9.99 -21.90
CA ALA A 230 30.48 10.96 -22.56
C ALA A 230 29.81 11.69 -23.75
N LYS A 231 28.68 11.15 -24.26
CA LYS A 231 27.82 11.76 -25.29
C LYS A 231 26.37 11.55 -24.86
N ALA A 232 25.58 12.61 -24.76
CA ALA A 232 24.17 12.55 -24.33
C ALA A 232 23.36 11.57 -25.20
N LYS A 233 23.22 10.34 -24.72
CA LYS A 233 22.37 9.31 -25.32
C LYS A 233 21.07 9.24 -24.53
N PRO A 234 19.91 9.10 -25.18
CA PRO A 234 18.61 9.06 -24.50
C PRO A 234 18.32 7.70 -23.83
N TYR A 235 19.35 6.91 -23.51
CA TYR A 235 19.21 5.57 -22.94
C TYR A 235 20.49 5.13 -22.20
N MET A 236 20.33 4.33 -21.14
CA MET A 236 21.41 3.56 -20.52
C MET A 236 21.45 2.15 -21.08
N THR A 237 22.65 1.60 -21.27
CA THR A 237 22.84 0.19 -21.68
C THR A 237 22.90 -0.72 -20.45
N LYS A 238 22.74 -2.04 -20.65
CA LYS A 238 22.99 -3.08 -19.64
C LYS A 238 24.29 -2.84 -18.84
N GLU A 239 25.38 -2.51 -19.52
CA GLU A 239 26.69 -2.25 -18.90
C GLU A 239 26.70 -0.98 -18.03
N HIS A 240 26.14 0.12 -18.54
CA HIS A 240 26.06 1.37 -17.77
C HIS A 240 25.20 1.20 -16.52
N LEU A 241 24.05 0.53 -16.63
CA LEU A 241 23.19 0.24 -15.49
C LEU A 241 23.86 -0.70 -14.47
N THR A 242 24.60 -1.71 -14.95
CA THR A 242 25.38 -2.61 -14.08
C THR A 242 26.43 -1.83 -13.30
N LYS A 243 27.13 -0.90 -13.96
CA LYS A 243 28.11 -0.03 -13.32
C LYS A 243 27.45 0.89 -12.29
N PHE A 244 26.32 1.52 -12.63
CA PHE A 244 25.56 2.37 -11.72
C PHE A 244 25.16 1.61 -10.44
N ILE A 245 24.55 0.44 -10.59
CA ILE A 245 24.12 -0.38 -9.45
C ILE A 245 25.30 -0.76 -8.55
N ASN A 246 26.39 -1.25 -9.14
CA ASN A 246 27.51 -1.78 -8.37
C ASN A 246 28.43 -0.72 -7.77
N GLN A 247 28.48 0.49 -8.33
CA GLN A 247 29.40 1.54 -7.89
C GLN A 247 28.73 2.67 -7.12
N LYS A 248 27.44 2.94 -7.35
CA LYS A 248 26.77 4.15 -6.84
C LYS A 248 25.63 3.82 -5.90
N GLN A 249 24.88 2.75 -6.19
CA GLN A 249 23.80 2.28 -5.31
C GLN A 249 24.30 1.34 -4.21
N ARG A 250 25.52 0.82 -4.32
CA ARG A 250 26.09 -0.14 -3.37
C ARG A 250 26.83 0.57 -2.24
N ASP A 251 26.55 0.19 -0.99
CA ASP A 251 27.36 0.59 0.16
C ASP A 251 28.78 -0.05 0.06
N PRO A 252 29.85 0.76 -0.01
CA PRO A 252 31.22 0.27 -0.19
C PRO A 252 31.74 -0.57 0.99
N ARG A 253 31.09 -0.49 2.16
CA ARG A 253 31.47 -1.26 3.36
C ARG A 253 30.96 -2.71 3.32
N LEU A 254 30.04 -3.03 2.40
CA LEU A 254 29.45 -4.36 2.31
C LEU A 254 30.44 -5.37 1.76
N ASN A 255 30.64 -6.46 2.50
CA ASN A 255 31.47 -7.58 2.11
C ASN A 255 30.99 -8.18 0.76
N SER A 256 31.86 -8.24 -0.23
CA SER A 256 31.55 -8.68 -1.59
C SER A 256 31.21 -10.17 -1.70
N LEU A 257 31.60 -11.01 -0.74
CA LEU A 257 31.25 -12.42 -0.72
C LEU A 257 29.82 -12.62 -0.18
N LEU A 258 29.49 -11.97 0.94
CA LEU A 258 28.15 -12.03 1.54
C LEU A 258 27.10 -11.26 0.73
N PHE A 259 27.52 -10.21 0.04
CA PHE A 259 26.70 -9.36 -0.79
C PHE A 259 27.35 -9.28 -2.18
N PRO A 260 27.18 -10.28 -3.06
CA PRO A 260 27.79 -10.24 -4.38
C PRO A 260 27.27 -9.05 -5.20
N PRO A 261 28.10 -8.45 -6.08
CA PRO A 261 27.65 -7.42 -7.00
C PRO A 261 26.58 -7.96 -7.96
N ALA A 262 25.74 -7.08 -8.48
CA ALA A 262 24.74 -7.41 -9.47
C ALA A 262 25.42 -7.92 -10.74
N ARG A 263 25.02 -9.12 -11.19
CA ARG A 263 25.51 -9.72 -12.44
C ARG A 263 24.78 -9.11 -13.63
N PRO A 264 25.42 -9.04 -14.81
CA PRO A 264 24.79 -8.51 -16.01
C PRO A 264 23.40 -9.12 -16.28
N ASP A 265 23.23 -10.44 -16.15
CA ASP A 265 21.95 -11.10 -16.46
C ASP A 265 20.82 -10.73 -15.49
N GLN A 266 21.16 -10.39 -14.25
CA GLN A 266 20.17 -9.87 -13.30
C GLN A 266 19.78 -8.44 -13.67
N VAL A 267 20.75 -7.64 -14.13
CA VAL A 267 20.49 -6.28 -14.64
C VAL A 267 19.63 -6.32 -15.90
N ARG A 268 19.77 -7.36 -16.74
CA ARG A 268 18.87 -7.57 -17.87
C ARG A 268 17.42 -7.75 -17.41
N GLY A 269 17.18 -8.59 -16.40
CA GLY A 269 15.85 -8.76 -15.81
C GLY A 269 15.26 -7.47 -15.24
N LEU A 270 16.09 -6.57 -14.70
CA LEU A 270 15.63 -5.24 -14.27
C LEU A 270 15.16 -4.38 -15.46
N ILE A 271 15.90 -4.38 -16.56
CA ILE A 271 15.51 -3.64 -17.77
C ILE A 271 14.18 -4.20 -18.30
N ASP A 272 14.07 -5.53 -18.41
CA ASP A 272 12.85 -6.20 -18.88
C ASP A 272 11.63 -5.88 -17.97
N LYS A 273 11.85 -5.66 -16.66
CA LYS A 273 10.80 -5.34 -15.69
C LYS A 273 10.36 -3.87 -15.71
N TYR A 274 11.29 -2.94 -15.91
CA TYR A 274 11.05 -1.50 -15.71
C TYR A 274 10.91 -0.69 -16.98
N GLU A 275 11.46 -1.15 -18.10
CA GLU A 275 11.42 -0.41 -19.35
C GLU A 275 10.03 -0.51 -20.01
N PRO A 276 9.34 0.63 -20.25
CA PRO A 276 8.03 0.61 -20.90
C PRO A 276 8.08 0.27 -22.39
N SER A 277 9.15 0.66 -23.11
CA SER A 277 9.26 0.44 -24.55
C SER A 277 9.82 -0.94 -24.90
N GLY A 278 9.01 -1.77 -25.54
CA GLY A 278 9.43 -3.10 -25.99
C GLY A 278 10.65 -3.09 -26.94
N ILE A 279 10.84 -2.02 -27.72
CA ILE A 279 12.00 -1.85 -28.60
C ILE A 279 13.28 -1.65 -27.78
N ASN A 280 13.20 -0.84 -26.72
CA ASN A 280 14.33 -0.60 -25.82
C ASN A 280 14.66 -1.86 -25.01
N VAL A 281 13.63 -2.56 -24.55
CA VAL A 281 13.76 -3.89 -23.92
C VAL A 281 14.55 -4.81 -24.85
N GLN A 282 14.13 -5.03 -26.09
CA GLN A 282 14.85 -5.91 -27.03
C GLN A 282 16.33 -5.51 -27.20
N ARG A 283 16.62 -4.21 -27.23
CA ARG A 283 17.99 -3.67 -27.33
C ARG A 283 18.79 -3.67 -26.03
N GLY A 284 18.19 -4.06 -24.89
CA GLY A 284 18.85 -4.04 -23.58
C GLY A 284 19.16 -2.62 -23.11
N GLN A 285 18.25 -1.70 -23.41
CA GLN A 285 18.33 -0.27 -23.14
C GLN A 285 17.26 0.13 -22.14
N LEU A 286 17.62 1.00 -21.20
CA LEU A 286 16.72 1.61 -20.23
C LEU A 286 16.57 3.10 -20.58
N SER A 287 15.34 3.57 -20.68
CA SER A 287 14.95 4.96 -20.88
C SER A 287 14.96 5.76 -19.56
N PRO A 288 14.93 7.10 -19.61
CA PRO A 288 14.75 7.91 -18.40
C PRO A 288 13.50 7.54 -17.61
N GLU A 289 12.39 7.25 -18.29
CA GLU A 289 11.17 6.76 -17.65
C GLU A 289 11.40 5.41 -16.95
N GLY A 290 12.04 4.45 -17.63
CA GLY A 290 12.40 3.17 -17.03
C GLY A 290 13.25 3.31 -15.77
N MET A 291 14.17 4.29 -15.73
CA MET A 291 14.94 4.60 -14.53
C MET A 291 14.09 5.18 -13.41
N VAL A 292 13.12 6.06 -13.69
CA VAL A 292 12.19 6.55 -12.66
C VAL A 292 11.52 5.37 -11.96
N TRP A 293 11.01 4.41 -12.74
CA TRP A 293 10.33 3.24 -12.19
C TRP A 293 11.29 2.27 -11.48
N PHE A 294 12.51 2.09 -11.99
CA PHE A 294 13.55 1.33 -11.31
C PHE A 294 13.88 1.94 -9.95
N LEU A 295 14.18 3.24 -9.88
CA LEU A 295 14.51 3.94 -8.63
C LEU A 295 13.34 3.93 -7.63
N CYS A 296 12.09 3.89 -8.10
CA CYS A 296 10.92 3.71 -7.25
C CYS A 296 10.68 2.25 -6.81
N GLY A 297 11.34 1.29 -7.43
CA GLY A 297 11.16 -0.15 -7.23
C GLY A 297 11.70 -0.68 -5.90
N PRO A 298 11.26 -1.88 -5.47
CA PRO A 298 11.70 -2.49 -4.22
C PRO A 298 13.19 -2.85 -4.18
N GLU A 299 13.84 -3.01 -5.33
CA GLU A 299 15.27 -3.28 -5.44
C GLU A 299 16.13 -2.09 -4.98
N ASN A 300 15.56 -0.88 -4.93
CA ASN A 300 16.22 0.35 -4.48
C ASN A 300 15.70 0.80 -3.10
N SER A 301 15.58 -0.15 -2.16
CA SER A 301 15.22 0.20 -0.78
C SER A 301 16.33 1.00 -0.10
N VAL A 302 15.96 2.08 0.58
CA VAL A 302 16.89 2.90 1.38
C VAL A 302 17.41 2.15 2.62
N LEU A 303 16.66 1.14 3.09
CA LEU A 303 17.01 0.33 4.24
C LEU A 303 17.47 -1.07 3.81
N ALA A 304 18.40 -1.63 4.59
CA ALA A 304 18.70 -3.05 4.52
C ALA A 304 17.53 -3.84 5.12
N GLN A 305 16.71 -4.47 4.28
CA GLN A 305 15.45 -5.12 4.71
C GLN A 305 15.64 -6.25 5.71
N ASP A 306 16.80 -6.92 5.73
CA ASP A 306 17.15 -7.93 6.75
C ASP A 306 17.17 -7.34 8.16
N LYS A 307 17.50 -6.05 8.29
CA LYS A 307 17.53 -5.36 9.58
C LYS A 307 16.15 -4.98 10.11
N LEU A 308 15.12 -5.04 9.27
CA LEU A 308 13.73 -4.83 9.68
C LEU A 308 13.16 -6.02 10.44
N LEU A 309 13.77 -7.21 10.27
CA LEU A 309 13.41 -8.41 11.00
C LEU A 309 14.18 -8.51 12.31
N LEU A 310 13.70 -9.38 13.20
CA LEU A 310 14.46 -9.80 14.35
C LEU A 310 15.73 -10.52 13.88
N HIS A 311 16.87 -9.84 14.02
CA HIS A 311 18.15 -10.30 13.48
C HIS A 311 19.32 -10.18 14.48
N GLN A 312 19.13 -9.45 15.59
CA GLN A 312 20.13 -9.34 16.63
C GLN A 312 20.21 -10.65 17.41
N ASP A 313 21.37 -10.93 18.00
CA ASP A 313 21.50 -12.02 18.95
C ASP A 313 20.64 -11.70 20.18
N MET A 314 19.61 -12.51 20.44
CA MET A 314 18.68 -12.36 21.58
C MET A 314 19.07 -13.25 22.77
N THR A 315 20.30 -13.77 22.81
CA THR A 315 20.78 -14.71 23.84
C THR A 315 21.74 -14.09 24.85
N GLN A 316 22.09 -12.80 24.70
CA GLN A 316 22.96 -12.08 25.62
C GLN A 316 22.22 -11.71 26.93
N PRO A 317 22.95 -11.35 27.99
CA PRO A 317 22.35 -10.79 29.20
C PRO A 317 21.49 -9.55 28.94
N LEU A 318 20.43 -9.37 29.74
CA LEU A 318 19.44 -8.30 29.55
C LEU A 318 20.04 -6.88 29.55
N ASN A 319 21.08 -6.65 30.36
CA ASN A 319 21.77 -5.36 30.47
C ASN A 319 22.63 -5.01 29.24
N HIS A 320 22.73 -5.89 28.24
CA HIS A 320 23.40 -5.61 26.97
C HIS A 320 22.47 -5.01 25.91
N TYR A 321 21.17 -4.90 26.19
CA TYR A 321 20.18 -4.39 25.24
C TYR A 321 19.67 -3.02 25.64
N PHE A 322 19.48 -2.16 24.64
CA PHE A 322 18.63 -0.98 24.80
C PHE A 322 17.17 -1.42 24.79
N ILE A 323 16.42 -1.08 25.85
CA ILE A 323 15.04 -1.48 26.03
C ILE A 323 14.14 -0.25 25.86
N ASN A 324 13.23 -0.31 24.88
CA ASN A 324 12.22 0.73 24.69
C ASN A 324 11.34 0.84 25.95
N SER A 325 11.35 1.99 26.60
CA SER A 325 10.77 2.22 27.94
C SER A 325 9.85 3.44 27.92
N SER A 326 8.63 3.30 28.46
CA SER A 326 7.74 4.44 28.74
C SER A 326 7.95 4.88 30.18
N HIS A 327 8.16 6.18 30.40
CA HIS A 327 8.13 6.78 31.74
C HIS A 327 6.68 6.90 32.23
#